data_AF-A0A9D1GGN4-F1
#
_entry.id   AF-A0A9D1GGN4-F1
#
_cell.length_a   1.000
_cell.length_b   1.000
_cell.length_c   1.000
_cell.angle_alpha   90.00
_cell.angle_beta   90.00
_cell.angle_gamma   90.00
#
_symmetry.space_group_name_H-M   'P 1'
#
loop_
_entity.id
_entity.type
_entity.pdbx_description
1 polymer ?
#
loop_
_entity_poly.entity_id
_entity_poly.type
_entity_poly.pdbx_seq_one_letter_code
_entity_poly.pdbx_strand_id
1 'polypeptide(L)'
;TFENDYEYTGVGGNESADALRNDASETVYVNVAIRGFQDTLCANRGEQYYYKCRILGNVDFIYGNEPRAFFEDCDLIFRYSSTKNSGYVAAPRTAAEAEYGLTFYNCRILAEDGCSGDKYLLARPWGADACIAFLDCYMGSIINAEAPYDDMSGNSFMAARFFEYGTYGPGFAINPSRRQISPARADAMLQPELLGWDPYDAMSLLGQDYMGDLGIEDPMIPEEPVDPEDPTEPVDPEDPENPTDPTDPENPSEPTGPEEPGQPENSGQPENPEEPSDPGTSEGNENPGNSGNGSSGGGSSSGGGSSRTDSRSQLAQYYIEVRQAQEVRADAVLVLPTAQGDWAQAADTTWRFVKTDGTLAKNEWQLVNNFWYHFDGNGLMQNGWIQTPDGRWYYLDLQSGAMKTGWNLINGKWYYLDAVNGHCLINTITPDGYRVDSTGAAIL
;
A
#
# COMPACT_ATOMS: atom_id res chain seq x y z
N THR A 1 -12.41 22.58 8.25
CA THR A 1 -12.64 21.80 7.03
C THR A 1 -12.93 22.74 5.89
N PHE A 2 -12.31 22.50 4.74
CA PHE A 2 -12.66 23.11 3.45
C PHE A 2 -13.24 21.99 2.57
N GLU A 3 -14.37 22.22 1.92
CA GLU A 3 -15.05 21.19 1.15
C GLU A 3 -15.72 21.79 -0.08
N ASN A 4 -15.59 21.08 -1.20
CA ASN A 4 -16.36 21.31 -2.41
C ASN A 4 -17.24 20.07 -2.65
N ASP A 5 -18.55 20.26 -2.57
CA ASP A 5 -19.58 19.24 -2.69
C ASP A 5 -20.13 19.09 -4.11
N TYR A 6 -19.40 19.61 -5.12
CA TYR A 6 -19.71 19.41 -6.53
C TYR A 6 -19.98 17.93 -6.83
N GLU A 7 -21.08 17.68 -7.55
CA GLU A 7 -21.52 16.35 -7.93
C GLU A 7 -20.57 15.76 -8.99
N TYR A 8 -19.52 15.07 -8.52
CA TYR A 8 -18.54 14.44 -9.37
C TYR A 8 -19.11 13.18 -10.04
N THR A 9 -19.38 13.26 -11.34
CA THR A 9 -19.99 12.16 -12.10
C THR A 9 -18.97 11.17 -12.61
N GLY A 10 -17.70 11.57 -12.75
CA GLY A 10 -16.59 10.74 -13.24
C GLY A 10 -16.66 10.40 -14.73
N VAL A 11 -17.70 10.88 -15.44
CA VAL A 11 -17.93 10.63 -16.87
C VAL A 11 -17.67 11.86 -17.73
N GLY A 12 -17.56 13.05 -17.12
CA GLY A 12 -17.24 14.28 -17.82
C GLY A 12 -15.78 14.34 -18.28
N GLY A 13 -15.51 15.19 -19.29
CA GLY A 13 -14.14 15.44 -19.75
C GLY A 13 -13.31 16.24 -18.74
N ASN A 14 -13.90 17.24 -18.09
CA ASN A 14 -13.29 18.00 -17.00
C ASN A 14 -14.38 18.34 -15.96
N GLU A 15 -14.18 17.93 -14.73
CA GLU A 15 -15.08 18.14 -13.59
C GLU A 15 -14.34 18.75 -12.40
N SER A 16 -13.34 19.59 -12.68
CA SER A 16 -12.50 20.27 -11.68
C SER A 16 -13.33 21.16 -10.75
N ALA A 17 -13.10 21.02 -9.44
CA ALA A 17 -13.82 21.75 -8.42
C ALA A 17 -12.95 21.95 -7.15
N ASP A 18 -12.26 23.08 -7.08
CA ASP A 18 -11.40 23.44 -5.95
C ASP A 18 -12.20 23.53 -4.64
N ALA A 19 -11.76 22.82 -3.60
CA ALA A 19 -12.21 23.02 -2.22
C ALA A 19 -11.41 24.11 -1.51
N LEU A 20 -10.12 24.20 -1.83
CA LEU A 20 -9.23 25.26 -1.37
C LEU A 20 -8.29 25.64 -2.50
N ARG A 21 -8.11 26.95 -2.67
CA ARG A 21 -7.10 27.53 -3.53
C ARG A 21 -6.22 28.48 -2.74
N ASN A 22 -4.91 28.27 -2.80
CA ASN A 22 -3.93 29.16 -2.21
C ASN A 22 -3.09 29.86 -3.29
N ASP A 23 -3.22 31.19 -3.36
CA ASP A 23 -2.35 32.06 -4.14
C ASP A 23 -1.43 32.95 -3.26
N ALA A 24 -1.55 32.85 -1.94
CA ALA A 24 -0.83 33.66 -0.97
C ALA A 24 0.53 33.05 -0.59
N SER A 25 1.45 33.88 -0.13
CA SER A 25 2.78 33.46 0.37
C SER A 25 2.76 33.35 1.89
N GLU A 26 3.66 32.53 2.43
CA GLU A 26 3.83 32.27 3.86
C GLU A 26 2.55 31.79 4.56
N THR A 27 1.77 30.93 3.88
CA THR A 27 0.53 30.40 4.45
C THR A 27 0.76 29.09 5.19
N VAL A 28 0.03 28.91 6.29
CA VAL A 28 0.07 27.69 7.10
C VAL A 28 -1.33 27.15 7.32
N TYR A 29 -1.49 25.86 7.08
CA TYR A 29 -2.70 25.09 7.32
C TYR A 29 -2.38 23.95 8.29
N VAL A 30 -2.94 24.00 9.49
CA VAL A 30 -2.67 23.01 10.55
C VAL A 30 -3.94 22.23 10.86
N ASN A 31 -3.85 20.91 10.83
CA ASN A 31 -4.93 20.01 11.27
C ASN A 31 -6.27 20.31 10.57
N VAL A 32 -6.22 20.60 9.27
CA VAL A 32 -7.43 20.86 8.46
C VAL A 32 -7.75 19.65 7.58
N ALA A 33 -9.05 19.40 7.39
CA ALA A 33 -9.54 18.53 6.33
C ALA A 33 -9.87 19.36 5.08
N ILE A 34 -9.39 18.93 3.91
CA ILE A 34 -9.67 19.54 2.60
C ILE A 34 -10.28 18.44 1.71
N ARG A 35 -11.51 18.63 1.23
CA ARG A 35 -12.32 17.55 0.63
C ARG A 35 -12.89 17.97 -0.71
N GLY A 36 -12.70 17.14 -1.73
CA GLY A 36 -13.27 17.33 -3.06
C GLY A 36 -13.21 16.03 -3.85
N PHE A 37 -13.22 16.12 -5.18
CA PHE A 37 -12.91 15.00 -6.07
C PHE A 37 -11.78 15.39 -7.02
N GLN A 38 -12.10 15.94 -8.18
CA GLN A 38 -11.10 16.46 -9.11
C GLN A 38 -10.65 17.86 -8.67
N ASP A 39 -9.33 18.08 -8.66
CA ASP A 39 -8.71 19.38 -8.39
C ASP A 39 -9.02 19.92 -6.98
N THR A 40 -9.04 19.05 -5.96
CA THR A 40 -9.47 19.40 -4.59
C THR A 40 -8.67 20.56 -3.97
N LEU A 41 -7.35 20.55 -4.08
CA LEU A 41 -6.45 21.57 -3.54
C LEU A 41 -5.63 22.20 -4.67
N CYS A 42 -5.91 23.47 -4.97
CA CYS A 42 -5.08 24.30 -5.82
C CYS A 42 -3.98 24.97 -4.98
N ALA A 43 -2.87 24.25 -4.75
CA ALA A 43 -1.64 24.73 -4.13
C ALA A 43 -0.86 25.62 -5.12
N ASN A 44 -1.48 26.69 -5.61
CA ASN A 44 -1.08 27.33 -6.86
C ASN A 44 0.31 27.98 -6.83
N ARG A 45 0.54 28.90 -5.89
CA ARG A 45 1.78 29.69 -5.77
C ARG A 45 1.98 30.21 -4.36
N GLY A 46 3.13 30.86 -4.13
CA GLY A 46 3.53 31.28 -2.79
C GLY A 46 4.00 30.10 -1.95
N GLU A 47 4.74 30.41 -0.89
CA GLU A 47 5.23 29.49 0.13
C GLU A 47 4.05 29.00 0.99
N GLN A 48 3.84 27.68 1.06
CA GLN A 48 2.68 27.08 1.73
C GLN A 48 3.12 25.89 2.58
N TYR A 49 2.60 25.79 3.80
CA TYR A 49 2.86 24.68 4.69
C TYR A 49 1.56 24.04 5.16
N TYR A 50 1.45 22.73 4.96
CA TYR A 50 0.32 21.91 5.37
C TYR A 50 0.82 20.91 6.39
N TYR A 51 0.39 21.04 7.64
CA TYR A 51 0.83 20.19 8.73
C TYR A 51 -0.34 19.42 9.33
N LYS A 52 -0.23 18.08 9.38
CA LYS A 52 -1.28 17.19 9.92
C LYS A 52 -2.64 17.34 9.24
N CYS A 53 -2.63 17.66 7.95
CA CYS A 53 -3.85 17.83 7.18
C CYS A 53 -4.38 16.50 6.65
N ARG A 54 -5.70 16.45 6.41
CA ARG A 54 -6.35 15.33 5.71
C ARG A 54 -6.90 15.84 4.38
N ILE A 55 -6.31 15.42 3.27
CA ILE A 55 -6.64 15.89 1.93
C ILE A 55 -7.24 14.73 1.15
N LEU A 56 -8.50 14.86 0.74
CA LEU A 56 -9.25 13.81 0.06
C LEU A 56 -9.66 14.24 -1.34
N GLY A 57 -9.33 13.44 -2.35
CA GLY A 57 -9.81 13.67 -3.71
C GLY A 57 -9.54 12.48 -4.62
N ASN A 58 -9.69 12.66 -5.93
CA ASN A 58 -9.61 11.57 -6.91
C ASN A 58 -8.61 11.90 -8.02
N VAL A 59 -8.98 12.72 -9.01
CA VAL A 59 -8.09 13.15 -10.10
C VAL A 59 -7.34 14.42 -9.69
N ASP A 60 -6.01 14.42 -9.83
CA ASP A 60 -5.14 15.59 -9.64
C ASP A 60 -5.43 16.38 -8.36
N PHE A 61 -5.74 15.69 -7.27
CA PHE A 61 -6.42 16.36 -6.16
C PHE A 61 -5.53 17.34 -5.38
N ILE A 62 -4.22 17.35 -5.64
CA ILE A 62 -3.30 18.43 -5.27
C ILE A 62 -2.59 18.93 -6.53
N TYR A 63 -2.86 20.16 -6.95
CA TYR A 63 -2.30 20.71 -8.19
C TYR A 63 -1.89 22.17 -8.02
N GLY A 64 -1.18 22.74 -8.99
CA GLY A 64 -0.81 24.16 -8.96
C GLY A 64 0.05 24.61 -10.12
N ASN A 65 -0.01 25.91 -10.44
CA ASN A 65 0.83 26.60 -11.42
C ASN A 65 1.87 27.46 -10.72
N GLU A 66 3.06 26.88 -10.58
CA GLU A 66 4.20 27.32 -9.74
C GLU A 66 4.04 27.02 -8.24
N PRO A 67 3.67 25.79 -7.86
CA PRO A 67 3.52 25.43 -6.45
C PRO A 67 4.87 25.53 -5.72
N ARG A 68 4.83 26.06 -4.50
CA ARG A 68 5.91 25.99 -3.49
C ARG A 68 5.31 25.55 -2.17
N ALA A 69 4.93 24.27 -2.11
CA ALA A 69 4.13 23.74 -1.01
C ALA A 69 4.82 22.55 -0.33
N PHE A 70 4.91 22.64 0.99
CA PHE A 70 5.47 21.62 1.87
C PHE A 70 4.32 20.97 2.66
N PHE A 71 4.19 19.66 2.56
CA PHE A 71 3.18 18.87 3.26
C PHE A 71 3.89 17.95 4.24
N GLU A 72 3.54 18.04 5.52
CA GLU A 72 4.16 17.24 6.57
C GLU A 72 3.10 16.52 7.39
N ASP A 73 3.31 15.22 7.63
CA ASP A 73 2.45 14.37 8.47
C ASP A 73 0.98 14.38 8.00
N CYS A 74 0.75 14.49 6.69
CA CYS A 74 -0.58 14.59 6.10
C CYS A 74 -1.11 13.24 5.62
N ASP A 75 -2.44 13.10 5.68
CA ASP A 75 -3.17 12.00 5.04
C ASP A 75 -3.68 12.43 3.67
N LEU A 76 -3.18 11.77 2.63
CA LEU A 76 -3.56 11.98 1.24
C LEU A 76 -4.42 10.80 0.81
N ILE A 77 -5.72 11.00 0.64
CA ILE A 77 -6.69 9.90 0.55
C ILE A 77 -7.40 9.94 -0.79
N PHE A 78 -7.25 8.88 -1.57
CA PHE A 78 -8.07 8.67 -2.75
C PHE A 78 -9.52 8.42 -2.37
N ARG A 79 -10.41 9.20 -2.97
CA ARG A 79 -11.84 8.99 -2.86
C ARG A 79 -12.35 8.03 -3.91
N TYR A 80 -13.25 7.17 -3.49
CA TYR A 80 -13.86 6.20 -4.37
C TYR A 80 -14.92 6.86 -5.26
N SER A 81 -14.88 6.51 -6.54
CA SER A 81 -15.96 6.77 -7.50
C SER A 81 -16.15 5.52 -8.34
N SER A 82 -17.38 5.01 -8.40
CA SER A 82 -17.70 3.81 -9.17
C SER A 82 -17.52 4.01 -10.68
N THR A 83 -17.64 5.24 -11.16
CA THR A 83 -17.45 5.64 -12.56
C THR A 83 -16.03 6.12 -12.86
N LYS A 84 -15.25 6.48 -11.83
CA LYS A 84 -13.82 6.86 -11.93
C LYS A 84 -12.98 6.18 -10.84
N ASN A 85 -12.78 4.87 -11.00
CA ASN A 85 -11.92 4.07 -10.13
C ASN A 85 -10.45 4.17 -10.58
N SER A 86 -9.92 5.39 -10.53
CA SER A 86 -8.56 5.80 -10.92
C SER A 86 -8.30 7.19 -10.35
N GLY A 87 -7.05 7.62 -10.21
CA GLY A 87 -6.76 8.95 -9.70
C GLY A 87 -5.27 9.28 -9.65
N TYR A 88 -4.98 10.53 -9.31
CA TYR A 88 -3.62 11.03 -9.12
C TYR A 88 -3.56 11.86 -7.85
N VAL A 89 -2.57 11.62 -6.98
CA VAL A 89 -2.36 12.49 -5.81
C VAL A 89 -2.06 13.91 -6.26
N ALA A 90 -1.16 14.06 -7.25
CA ALA A 90 -0.69 15.38 -7.63
C ALA A 90 -0.49 15.63 -9.14
N ALA A 91 -0.70 16.89 -9.54
CA ALA A 91 -0.40 17.38 -10.89
C ALA A 91 0.20 18.80 -10.90
N PRO A 92 1.49 18.98 -10.59
CA PRO A 92 2.10 20.30 -10.53
C PRO A 92 2.58 20.78 -11.90
N ARG A 93 2.60 22.09 -12.06
CA ARG A 93 3.32 22.82 -13.11
C ARG A 93 4.35 23.72 -12.45
N THR A 94 5.49 23.13 -12.09
CA THR A 94 6.61 23.85 -11.47
C THR A 94 7.47 24.52 -12.55
N ALA A 95 8.00 25.71 -12.26
CA ALA A 95 8.95 26.39 -13.13
C ALA A 95 10.31 25.67 -13.15
N ALA A 96 11.05 25.76 -14.27
CA ALA A 96 12.34 25.08 -14.46
C ALA A 96 13.40 25.56 -13.46
N GLU A 97 13.36 26.85 -13.12
CA GLU A 97 14.26 27.52 -12.20
C GLU A 97 13.91 27.32 -10.71
N ALA A 98 12.71 26.86 -10.39
CA ALA A 98 12.30 26.65 -9.00
C ALA A 98 13.01 25.43 -8.42
N GLU A 99 13.60 25.54 -7.24
CA GLU A 99 14.39 24.45 -6.63
C GLU A 99 13.56 23.24 -6.17
N TYR A 100 12.29 23.49 -5.84
CA TYR A 100 11.29 22.50 -5.45
C TYR A 100 9.91 22.89 -5.96
N GLY A 101 8.95 21.97 -5.87
CA GLY A 101 7.55 22.19 -6.23
C GLY A 101 6.61 21.78 -5.10
N LEU A 102 6.04 20.58 -5.22
CA LEU A 102 5.31 19.93 -4.13
C LEU A 102 6.24 18.97 -3.39
N THR A 103 6.39 19.14 -2.10
CA THR A 103 7.20 18.25 -1.26
C THR A 103 6.30 17.62 -0.20
N PHE A 104 6.24 16.29 -0.18
CA PHE A 104 5.50 15.51 0.81
C PHE A 104 6.49 14.82 1.73
N TYR A 105 6.41 15.08 3.03
CA TYR A 105 7.29 14.55 4.04
C TYR A 105 6.48 13.83 5.12
N ASN A 106 6.84 12.58 5.42
CA ASN A 106 6.17 11.78 6.44
C ASN A 106 4.64 11.67 6.23
N CYS A 107 4.17 11.74 4.97
CA CYS A 107 2.76 11.66 4.64
C CYS A 107 2.31 10.20 4.45
N ARG A 108 1.00 9.96 4.54
CA ARG A 108 0.39 8.65 4.30
C ARG A 108 -0.53 8.75 3.08
N ILE A 109 -0.24 7.97 2.05
CA ILE A 109 -1.06 7.86 0.84
C ILE A 109 -2.00 6.66 1.00
N LEU A 110 -3.30 6.94 1.12
CA LEU A 110 -4.34 6.00 1.48
C LEU A 110 -5.48 6.05 0.46
N ALA A 111 -6.48 5.17 0.63
CA ALA A 111 -7.70 5.19 -0.16
C ALA A 111 -8.93 4.85 0.67
N GLU A 112 -10.08 5.34 0.22
CA GLU A 112 -11.39 4.90 0.68
C GLU A 112 -11.70 3.47 0.22
N ASP A 113 -12.63 2.82 0.92
CA ASP A 113 -13.15 1.52 0.51
C ASP A 113 -13.77 1.59 -0.90
N GLY A 114 -13.53 0.54 -1.69
CA GLY A 114 -13.99 0.45 -3.09
C GLY A 114 -12.93 0.85 -4.11
N CYS A 115 -11.96 1.70 -3.73
CA CYS A 115 -10.78 1.95 -4.56
C CYS A 115 -10.05 0.63 -4.82
N SER A 116 -9.82 0.33 -6.10
CA SER A 116 -9.24 -0.94 -6.52
C SER A 116 -8.59 -0.83 -7.90
N GLY A 117 -7.82 -1.86 -8.27
CA GLY A 117 -7.08 -1.89 -9.53
C GLY A 117 -5.73 -1.19 -9.42
N ASP A 118 -5.21 -0.72 -10.56
CA ASP A 118 -3.83 -0.30 -10.75
C ASP A 118 -3.70 1.14 -11.29
N LYS A 119 -4.78 1.91 -11.23
CA LYS A 119 -4.90 3.25 -11.83
C LYS A 119 -4.93 4.40 -10.81
N TYR A 120 -4.52 4.13 -9.58
CA TYR A 120 -4.30 5.16 -8.56
C TYR A 120 -2.81 5.41 -8.44
N LEU A 121 -2.40 6.60 -8.86
CA LEU A 121 -1.03 6.94 -9.15
C LEU A 121 -0.59 8.12 -8.29
N LEU A 122 0.70 8.22 -8.00
CA LEU A 122 1.26 9.31 -7.21
C LEU A 122 1.13 10.64 -7.95
N ALA A 123 1.54 10.73 -9.23
CA ALA A 123 1.49 12.01 -9.92
C ALA A 123 1.58 11.94 -11.44
N ARG A 124 1.25 13.06 -12.08
CA ARG A 124 1.49 13.31 -13.50
C ARG A 124 1.89 14.77 -13.77
N PRO A 125 2.73 15.08 -14.77
CA PRO A 125 3.35 16.40 -14.92
C PRO A 125 2.49 17.37 -15.74
N TRP A 126 1.76 18.28 -15.09
CA TRP A 126 1.03 19.32 -15.81
C TRP A 126 1.95 20.30 -16.56
N GLY A 127 3.15 20.54 -16.04
CA GLY A 127 4.25 21.23 -16.73
C GLY A 127 5.43 20.31 -17.03
N ALA A 128 6.24 20.64 -18.04
CA ALA A 128 7.43 19.86 -18.43
C ALA A 128 8.44 19.70 -17.28
N ASP A 129 8.61 20.75 -16.46
CA ASP A 129 9.56 20.80 -15.33
C ASP A 129 8.90 20.53 -13.97
N ALA A 130 7.70 19.93 -13.98
CA ALA A 130 6.94 19.54 -12.79
C ALA A 130 7.85 18.87 -11.76
N CYS A 131 7.79 19.35 -10.51
CA CYS A 131 8.66 18.86 -9.45
C CYS A 131 7.85 18.35 -8.27
N ILE A 132 8.14 17.09 -7.89
CA ILE A 132 7.56 16.42 -6.72
C ILE A 132 8.66 15.65 -6.00
N ALA A 133 8.61 15.70 -4.66
CA ALA A 133 9.32 14.76 -3.81
C ALA A 133 8.37 14.09 -2.81
N PHE A 134 8.45 12.76 -2.72
CA PHE A 134 7.85 11.98 -1.62
C PHE A 134 8.97 11.47 -0.72
N LEU A 135 9.03 11.97 0.50
CA LEU A 135 10.09 11.74 1.48
C LEU A 135 9.49 11.04 2.70
N ASP A 136 10.00 9.85 3.04
CA ASP A 136 9.55 9.05 4.18
C ASP A 136 8.03 8.83 4.22
N CYS A 137 7.39 8.75 3.04
CA CYS A 137 5.95 8.60 2.94
C CYS A 137 5.53 7.12 2.91
N TYR A 138 4.45 6.80 3.62
CA TYR A 138 3.79 5.50 3.52
C TYR A 138 2.89 5.44 2.27
N MET A 139 3.04 4.37 1.48
CA MET A 139 2.26 4.11 0.28
C MET A 139 1.36 2.90 0.50
N GLY A 140 0.05 3.14 0.60
CA GLY A 140 -0.96 2.09 0.67
C GLY A 140 -0.99 1.23 -0.59
N SER A 141 -1.60 0.04 -0.48
CA SER A 141 -1.61 -1.00 -1.52
C SER A 141 -2.37 -0.61 -2.79
N ILE A 142 -3.13 0.48 -2.72
CA ILE A 142 -3.85 1.06 -3.85
C ILE A 142 -2.91 1.70 -4.88
N ILE A 143 -1.73 2.16 -4.44
CA ILE A 143 -0.75 2.74 -5.36
C ILE A 143 -0.18 1.64 -6.23
N ASN A 144 -0.17 1.89 -7.54
CA ASN A 144 0.53 1.02 -8.48
C ASN A 144 2.03 1.05 -8.18
N ALA A 145 2.53 -0.01 -7.53
CA ALA A 145 3.91 -0.06 -7.10
C ALA A 145 4.91 0.03 -8.25
N GLU A 146 4.58 -0.56 -9.42
CA GLU A 146 5.49 -0.62 -10.56
C GLU A 146 5.45 0.62 -11.45
N ALA A 147 4.27 1.23 -11.60
CA ALA A 147 4.07 2.39 -12.47
C ALA A 147 3.24 3.48 -11.77
N PRO A 148 3.75 4.14 -10.73
CA PRO A 148 2.99 5.12 -9.94
C PRO A 148 2.95 6.52 -10.57
N TYR A 149 3.52 6.72 -11.75
CA TYR A 149 3.55 8.01 -12.43
C TYR A 149 3.05 7.85 -13.86
N ASP A 150 2.41 8.90 -14.39
CA ASP A 150 1.91 8.91 -15.77
C ASP A 150 2.27 10.22 -16.47
N ASP A 151 2.22 10.20 -17.81
CA ASP A 151 2.42 11.37 -18.64
C ASP A 151 1.16 12.25 -18.65
N MET A 152 1.33 13.56 -18.89
CA MET A 152 0.20 14.49 -18.98
C MET A 152 0.43 15.56 -20.02
N SER A 153 -0.57 15.78 -20.89
CA SER A 153 -0.57 16.86 -21.88
C SER A 153 0.70 16.91 -22.78
N GLY A 154 1.30 15.74 -23.04
CA GLY A 154 2.53 15.62 -23.84
C GLY A 154 3.82 15.82 -23.04
N ASN A 155 3.75 16.13 -21.75
CA ASN A 155 4.91 16.15 -20.85
C ASN A 155 5.16 14.73 -20.32
N SER A 156 6.42 14.29 -20.38
CA SER A 156 6.78 12.97 -19.86
C SER A 156 7.14 13.04 -18.38
N PHE A 157 6.62 12.11 -17.57
CA PHE A 157 7.03 12.02 -16.15
C PHE A 157 8.51 11.66 -16.03
N MET A 158 9.06 10.94 -17.01
CA MET A 158 10.49 10.62 -17.08
C MET A 158 11.37 11.83 -17.43
N ALA A 159 10.80 12.90 -17.99
CA ALA A 159 11.49 14.18 -18.17
C ALA A 159 11.26 15.13 -16.99
N ALA A 160 10.16 14.97 -16.26
CA ALA A 160 9.84 15.73 -15.06
C ALA A 160 10.76 15.40 -13.87
N ARG A 161 10.67 16.19 -12.81
CA ARG A 161 11.47 16.11 -11.59
C ARG A 161 10.72 15.40 -10.47
N PHE A 162 10.38 14.13 -10.69
CA PHE A 162 9.68 13.28 -9.71
C PHE A 162 10.68 12.38 -8.99
N PHE A 163 10.67 12.47 -7.66
CA PHE A 163 11.64 11.85 -6.79
C PHE A 163 11.01 11.21 -5.56
N GLU A 164 11.66 10.18 -5.06
CA GLU A 164 11.32 9.52 -3.81
C GLU A 164 12.55 9.29 -2.94
N TYR A 165 12.36 9.22 -1.64
CA TYR A 165 13.36 8.80 -0.67
C TYR A 165 12.70 8.25 0.58
N GLY A 166 13.18 7.11 1.08
CA GLY A 166 12.70 6.50 2.33
C GLY A 166 11.21 6.11 2.32
N THR A 167 10.54 6.15 1.16
CA THR A 167 9.15 5.73 1.03
C THR A 167 9.00 4.23 1.23
N TYR A 168 7.86 3.81 1.76
CA TYR A 168 7.64 2.43 2.20
C TYR A 168 6.18 2.02 2.10
N GLY A 169 5.89 0.75 2.34
CA GLY A 169 4.53 0.19 2.27
C GLY A 169 4.28 -0.64 1.00
N PRO A 170 3.10 -1.27 0.88
CA PRO A 170 2.79 -2.16 -0.23
C PRO A 170 2.71 -1.48 -1.61
N GLY A 171 2.49 -0.17 -1.65
CA GLY A 171 2.53 0.62 -2.89
C GLY A 171 3.94 1.10 -3.28
N PHE A 172 4.97 0.73 -2.52
CA PHE A 172 6.36 1.10 -2.77
C PHE A 172 7.09 0.01 -3.56
N ALA A 173 7.94 0.45 -4.50
CA ALA A 173 8.90 -0.37 -5.22
C ALA A 173 10.07 0.50 -5.68
N ILE A 174 11.19 -0.15 -6.01
CA ILE A 174 12.36 0.50 -6.62
C ILE A 174 12.52 -0.04 -8.02
N ASN A 175 12.38 0.85 -9.01
CA ASN A 175 12.56 0.50 -10.42
C ASN A 175 12.96 1.75 -11.25
N PRO A 176 13.30 1.60 -12.55
CA PRO A 176 13.75 2.73 -13.38
C PRO A 176 12.74 3.88 -13.52
N SER A 177 11.45 3.60 -13.36
CA SER A 177 10.36 4.59 -13.44
C SER A 177 10.11 5.31 -12.11
N ARG A 178 10.80 4.92 -11.04
CA ARG A 178 10.65 5.45 -9.67
C ARG A 178 11.98 5.96 -9.13
N ARG A 179 12.37 7.13 -9.61
CA ARG A 179 13.69 7.71 -9.31
C ARG A 179 13.84 8.03 -7.83
N GLN A 180 14.87 7.43 -7.25
CA GLN A 180 15.29 7.72 -5.88
C GLN A 180 16.30 8.87 -5.85
N ILE A 181 16.25 9.71 -4.83
CA ILE A 181 17.28 10.72 -4.53
C ILE A 181 18.17 10.27 -3.37
N SER A 182 19.31 10.96 -3.20
CA SER A 182 20.23 10.67 -2.10
C SER A 182 19.68 11.18 -0.76
N PRO A 183 20.11 10.60 0.38
CA PRO A 183 19.81 11.13 1.71
C PRO A 183 20.11 12.62 1.84
N ALA A 184 21.30 13.06 1.43
CA ALA A 184 21.69 14.47 1.50
C ALA A 184 20.77 15.39 0.68
N ARG A 185 20.24 14.91 -0.46
CA ARG A 185 19.26 15.69 -1.23
C ARG A 185 17.90 15.68 -0.56
N ALA A 186 17.47 14.56 0.02
CA ALA A 186 16.24 14.48 0.79
C ALA A 186 16.29 15.43 2.01
N ASP A 187 17.38 15.39 2.79
CA ASP A 187 17.61 16.29 3.93
C ASP A 187 17.56 17.75 3.50
N ALA A 188 18.25 18.10 2.40
CA ALA A 188 18.22 19.44 1.85
C ALA A 188 16.80 19.90 1.46
N MET A 189 15.95 18.99 0.98
CA MET A 189 14.54 19.28 0.64
C MET A 189 13.65 19.54 1.85
N LEU A 190 14.15 19.28 3.06
CA LEU A 190 13.48 19.59 4.33
C LEU A 190 14.05 20.85 5.01
N GLN A 191 15.17 21.39 4.53
CA GLN A 191 15.84 22.52 5.17
C GLN A 191 15.33 23.88 4.67
N PRO A 192 15.23 24.90 5.55
CA PRO A 192 14.85 26.26 5.17
C PRO A 192 15.71 26.85 4.05
N GLU A 193 17.00 26.47 3.97
CA GLU A 193 17.91 26.97 2.94
C GLU A 193 17.45 26.62 1.52
N LEU A 194 16.91 25.42 1.30
CA LEU A 194 16.38 25.02 0.00
C LEU A 194 14.93 25.51 -0.20
N LEU A 195 14.15 25.49 0.88
CA LEU A 195 12.76 25.97 0.80
C LEU A 195 12.70 27.48 0.52
N GLY A 196 13.72 28.24 0.94
CA GLY A 196 13.78 29.69 0.87
C GLY A 196 12.99 30.39 1.99
N TRP A 197 12.42 29.62 2.91
CA TRP A 197 11.64 30.04 4.07
C TRP A 197 11.61 28.92 5.12
N ASP A 198 11.35 29.24 6.38
CA ASP A 198 11.22 28.25 7.45
C ASP A 198 9.74 27.95 7.74
N PRO A 199 9.23 26.75 7.41
CA PRO A 199 7.84 26.39 7.70
C PRO A 199 7.56 26.23 9.21
N TYR A 200 8.59 25.92 10.02
CA TYR A 200 8.46 25.72 11.47
C TYR A 200 8.44 27.05 12.24
N ASP A 201 9.05 28.11 11.71
CA ASP A 201 8.95 29.46 12.28
C ASP A 201 7.48 29.88 12.38
N ALA A 202 6.69 29.62 11.35
CA ALA A 202 5.27 29.94 11.34
C ALA A 202 4.44 29.12 12.36
N MET A 203 4.87 27.89 12.67
CA MET A 203 4.29 27.09 13.76
C MET A 203 4.66 27.62 15.15
N SER A 204 5.87 28.14 15.32
CA SER A 204 6.33 28.71 16.59
C SER A 204 5.50 29.93 17.00
N LEU A 205 5.00 30.70 16.03
CA LEU A 205 4.10 31.84 16.24
C LEU A 205 2.68 31.40 16.59
N LEU A 206 2.16 30.35 15.95
CA LEU A 206 0.84 29.77 16.30
C LEU A 206 0.84 29.20 17.72
N GLY A 207 1.94 28.61 18.18
CA GLY A 207 2.07 28.13 19.56
C GLY A 207 2.00 29.24 20.63
N GLN A 208 2.23 30.50 20.27
CA GLN A 208 2.11 31.65 21.18
C GLN A 208 0.71 32.27 21.19
N ASP A 209 -0.02 32.20 20.07
CA ASP A 209 -1.38 32.77 19.93
C ASP A 209 -2.50 31.73 20.14
N TYR A 210 -2.22 30.43 20.04
CA TYR A 210 -3.20 29.36 20.28
C TYR A 210 -3.36 29.06 21.77
N MET A 211 -4.13 29.90 22.47
CA MET A 211 -4.72 29.58 23.78
C MET A 211 -5.99 28.74 23.60
N GLY A 212 -5.82 27.50 23.18
CA GLY A 212 -6.85 26.49 23.27
C GLY A 212 -6.25 25.27 23.93
N ASP A 213 -6.61 25.01 25.18
CA ASP A 213 -6.53 23.64 25.69
C ASP A 213 -7.42 22.83 24.75
N LEU A 214 -6.81 22.07 23.84
CA LEU A 214 -7.41 20.82 23.43
C LEU A 214 -7.43 20.03 24.73
N GLY A 215 -8.53 20.17 25.47
CA GLY A 215 -8.86 19.22 26.51
C GLY A 215 -8.63 17.88 25.86
N ILE A 216 -7.65 17.14 26.38
CA ILE A 216 -7.61 15.72 26.16
C ILE A 216 -8.90 15.27 26.82
N GLU A 217 -9.99 15.26 26.06
CA GLU A 217 -10.99 14.25 26.28
C GLU A 217 -10.18 12.97 26.08
N ASP A 218 -9.71 12.46 27.21
CA ASP A 218 -9.21 11.11 27.37
C ASP A 218 -10.11 10.28 26.49
N PRO A 219 -9.60 9.70 25.38
CA PRO A 219 -10.45 9.05 24.40
C PRO A 219 -11.26 8.07 25.21
N MET A 220 -12.58 8.33 25.36
CA MET A 220 -13.44 7.61 26.31
C MET A 220 -12.99 6.17 26.27
N ILE A 221 -12.29 5.74 27.31
CA ILE A 221 -11.99 4.34 27.50
C ILE A 221 -13.39 3.77 27.46
N PRO A 222 -13.76 2.95 26.45
CA PRO A 222 -15.06 2.32 26.46
C PRO A 222 -15.12 1.66 27.82
N GLU A 223 -16.12 2.01 28.64
CA GLU A 223 -16.24 1.38 29.94
C GLU A 223 -16.06 -0.12 29.69
N GLU A 224 -15.13 -0.72 30.44
CA GLU A 224 -14.88 -2.15 30.42
C GLU A 224 -16.23 -2.84 30.23
N PRO A 225 -16.39 -3.68 29.19
CA PRO A 225 -17.68 -4.31 28.96
C PRO A 225 -18.08 -4.95 30.28
N VAL A 226 -19.19 -4.48 30.85
CA VAL A 226 -19.75 -5.07 32.05
C VAL A 226 -19.83 -6.55 31.77
N ASP A 227 -19.11 -7.32 32.58
CA ASP A 227 -19.11 -8.77 32.53
C ASP A 227 -20.59 -9.19 32.46
N PRO A 228 -21.04 -9.83 31.37
CA PRO A 228 -22.44 -10.19 31.26
C PRO A 228 -22.81 -10.95 32.54
N GLU A 229 -23.85 -10.48 33.24
CA GLU A 229 -24.28 -11.15 34.46
C GLU A 229 -24.43 -12.64 34.17
N ASP A 230 -23.82 -13.45 35.04
CA ASP A 230 -23.84 -14.90 34.98
C ASP A 230 -25.28 -15.34 34.65
N PRO A 231 -25.52 -16.06 33.53
CA PRO A 231 -26.87 -16.36 33.12
C PRO A 231 -27.57 -17.09 34.26
N THR A 232 -28.69 -16.53 34.70
CA THR A 232 -29.52 -17.14 35.74
C THR A 232 -29.85 -18.57 35.32
N GLU A 233 -29.74 -19.52 36.24
CA GLU A 233 -30.03 -20.92 35.97
C GLU A 233 -31.35 -21.08 35.22
N PRO A 234 -31.41 -21.95 34.19
CA PRO A 234 -32.61 -22.12 33.40
C PRO A 234 -33.74 -22.61 34.31
N VAL A 235 -34.87 -21.92 34.26
CA VAL A 235 -36.11 -22.37 34.89
C VAL A 235 -36.58 -23.64 34.19
N ASP A 236 -36.80 -24.68 34.98
CA ASP A 236 -37.35 -25.96 34.53
C ASP A 236 -38.72 -25.70 33.87
N PRO A 237 -38.94 -26.09 32.61
CA PRO A 237 -40.20 -25.81 31.93
C PRO A 237 -41.36 -26.55 32.62
N GLU A 238 -42.45 -25.84 32.87
CA GLU A 238 -43.66 -26.46 33.43
C GLU A 238 -44.27 -27.48 32.46
N ASP A 239 -44.70 -28.61 33.02
CA ASP A 239 -45.27 -29.75 32.33
C ASP A 239 -46.55 -29.33 31.58
N PRO A 240 -46.67 -29.56 30.26
CA PRO A 240 -47.82 -29.07 29.50
C PRO A 240 -49.12 -29.79 29.91
N GLU A 241 -50.20 -29.01 30.10
CA GLU A 241 -51.51 -29.57 30.38
C GLU A 241 -52.05 -30.43 29.22
N ASN A 242 -52.71 -31.53 29.59
CA ASN A 242 -53.20 -32.56 28.69
C ASN A 242 -54.36 -32.03 27.80
N PRO A 243 -54.33 -32.20 26.47
CA PRO A 243 -55.36 -31.64 25.60
C PRO A 243 -56.69 -32.39 25.70
N THR A 244 -57.80 -31.66 25.57
CA THR A 244 -59.17 -32.20 25.55
C THR A 244 -59.53 -32.82 24.20
N ASP A 245 -60.31 -33.91 24.25
CA ASP A 245 -60.73 -34.76 23.13
C ASP A 245 -61.58 -33.99 22.09
N PRO A 246 -61.31 -34.10 20.77
CA PRO A 246 -62.05 -33.38 19.74
C PRO A 246 -63.36 -34.07 19.35
N THR A 247 -64.36 -33.28 18.97
CA THR A 247 -65.67 -33.77 18.50
C THR A 247 -65.63 -34.26 17.04
N ASP A 248 -66.38 -35.33 16.76
CA ASP A 248 -66.46 -36.07 15.50
C ASP A 248 -67.05 -35.25 14.32
N PRO A 249 -66.47 -35.27 13.10
CA PRO A 249 -66.97 -34.49 11.96
C PRO A 249 -68.03 -35.24 11.14
N GLU A 250 -69.01 -34.49 10.60
CA GLU A 250 -70.02 -35.02 9.66
C GLU A 250 -69.46 -35.26 8.24
N ASN A 251 -69.93 -36.31 7.58
CA ASN A 251 -69.45 -36.84 6.29
C ASN A 251 -70.07 -36.09 5.06
N PRO A 252 -69.40 -36.07 3.88
CA PRO A 252 -69.51 -35.01 2.87
C PRO A 252 -70.54 -35.25 1.76
N SER A 253 -70.82 -34.21 0.95
CA SER A 253 -71.49 -34.31 -0.35
C SER A 253 -70.50 -34.45 -1.52
N GLU A 254 -70.88 -35.24 -2.55
CA GLU A 254 -70.06 -35.65 -3.71
C GLU A 254 -69.67 -34.52 -4.68
N PRO A 255 -68.51 -34.63 -5.39
CA PRO A 255 -68.05 -33.64 -6.37
C PRO A 255 -68.49 -33.96 -7.81
N THR A 256 -68.72 -32.92 -8.63
CA THR A 256 -68.90 -33.00 -10.09
C THR A 256 -67.57 -32.84 -10.85
N GLY A 257 -67.40 -33.57 -11.95
CA GLY A 257 -66.13 -33.73 -12.71
C GLY A 257 -65.66 -32.52 -13.56
N PRO A 258 -64.46 -32.59 -14.16
CA PRO A 258 -63.75 -31.43 -14.71
C PRO A 258 -64.01 -31.17 -16.20
N GLU A 259 -63.90 -29.90 -16.63
CA GLU A 259 -63.93 -29.43 -18.03
C GLU A 259 -62.54 -29.44 -18.70
N GLU A 260 -62.50 -29.62 -20.02
CA GLU A 260 -61.28 -29.72 -20.86
C GLU A 260 -60.51 -28.39 -21.05
N PRO A 261 -59.16 -28.39 -21.13
CA PRO A 261 -58.38 -27.22 -21.51
C PRO A 261 -58.04 -27.15 -23.01
N GLY A 262 -58.12 -25.95 -23.60
CA GLY A 262 -57.80 -25.64 -25.00
C GLY A 262 -56.30 -25.46 -25.33
N GLN A 263 -55.98 -25.55 -26.63
CA GLN A 263 -54.64 -25.58 -27.26
C GLN A 263 -53.82 -24.26 -27.16
N PRO A 264 -52.48 -24.35 -27.20
CA PRO A 264 -51.61 -23.24 -27.61
C PRO A 264 -51.04 -23.41 -29.04
N GLU A 265 -50.84 -22.28 -29.74
CA GLU A 265 -50.24 -22.19 -31.08
C GLU A 265 -48.70 -21.98 -31.07
N ASN A 266 -48.04 -22.83 -31.88
CA ASN A 266 -46.84 -22.73 -32.72
C ASN A 266 -45.74 -21.65 -32.52
N SER A 267 -44.49 -22.11 -32.42
CA SER A 267 -43.31 -21.45 -33.04
C SER A 267 -42.12 -22.41 -33.29
N GLY A 268 -41.86 -22.75 -34.56
CA GLY A 268 -40.55 -22.74 -35.24
C GLY A 268 -39.37 -23.65 -34.80
N GLN A 269 -39.02 -24.62 -35.67
CA GLN A 269 -37.81 -25.49 -35.69
C GLN A 269 -36.52 -24.72 -36.05
N PRO A 270 -35.31 -25.25 -35.75
CA PRO A 270 -34.57 -25.99 -36.79
C PRO A 270 -33.79 -27.23 -36.29
N GLU A 271 -33.20 -27.93 -37.27
CA GLU A 271 -32.81 -29.35 -37.32
C GLU A 271 -31.42 -29.70 -36.75
N ASN A 272 -31.25 -31.02 -36.54
CA ASN A 272 -30.12 -31.79 -36.01
C ASN A 272 -28.81 -31.66 -36.83
N PRO A 273 -27.65 -32.02 -36.26
CA PRO A 273 -26.98 -33.21 -36.82
C PRO A 273 -26.26 -34.14 -35.81
N GLU A 274 -26.48 -35.42 -36.07
CA GLU A 274 -25.65 -36.66 -36.00
C GLU A 274 -24.40 -36.81 -35.11
N GLU A 275 -24.31 -38.03 -34.54
CA GLU A 275 -23.25 -38.66 -33.73
C GLU A 275 -21.84 -38.65 -34.35
N PRO A 276 -20.82 -39.02 -33.55
CA PRO A 276 -20.19 -40.30 -33.87
C PRO A 276 -19.84 -41.20 -32.67
N SER A 277 -19.67 -42.46 -33.06
CA SER A 277 -19.41 -43.73 -32.36
C SER A 277 -18.05 -43.91 -31.67
N ASP A 278 -18.07 -44.77 -30.62
CA ASP A 278 -17.08 -45.70 -29.97
C ASP A 278 -15.87 -46.15 -30.86
N PRO A 279 -14.76 -46.82 -30.38
CA PRO A 279 -14.58 -47.50 -29.08
C PRO A 279 -13.15 -47.56 -28.44
N GLY A 280 -13.09 -48.11 -27.20
CA GLY A 280 -12.19 -49.25 -26.92
C GLY A 280 -11.14 -49.13 -25.79
N THR A 281 -11.41 -49.85 -24.68
CA THR A 281 -10.54 -50.79 -23.89
C THR A 281 -9.17 -50.31 -23.37
N SER A 282 -8.62 -50.65 -22.19
CA SER A 282 -8.85 -51.66 -21.14
C SER A 282 -7.91 -51.29 -19.97
N GLU A 283 -8.30 -51.55 -18.72
CA GLU A 283 -7.61 -52.35 -17.67
C GLU A 283 -8.06 -51.69 -16.34
N GLY A 284 -8.41 -52.32 -15.24
CA GLY A 284 -8.29 -53.68 -14.75
C GLY A 284 -8.19 -53.57 -13.22
N ASN A 285 -9.16 -54.17 -12.50
CA ASN A 285 -9.16 -54.55 -11.07
C ASN A 285 -9.11 -53.46 -9.97
N GLU A 286 -10.17 -53.35 -9.14
CA GLU A 286 -10.43 -54.10 -7.87
C GLU A 286 -9.51 -53.63 -6.71
N ASN A 287 -9.91 -53.26 -5.50
CA ASN A 287 -11.17 -53.24 -4.74
C ASN A 287 -10.87 -52.44 -3.40
N PRO A 288 -11.63 -52.50 -2.28
CA PRO A 288 -12.44 -51.37 -1.77
C PRO A 288 -12.21 -51.04 -0.27
N GLY A 289 -13.09 -50.20 0.29
CA GLY A 289 -13.37 -50.10 1.74
C GLY A 289 -13.13 -48.68 2.26
N ASN A 290 -14.10 -47.76 2.29
CA ASN A 290 -15.34 -47.71 3.09
C ASN A 290 -15.21 -48.05 4.59
N SER A 291 -15.92 -47.22 5.35
CA SER A 291 -16.23 -47.22 6.78
C SER A 291 -15.10 -46.70 7.67
N GLY A 292 -15.33 -45.78 8.60
CA GLY A 292 -16.56 -45.32 9.25
C GLY A 292 -16.09 -44.75 10.60
N ASN A 293 -16.42 -43.51 10.93
CA ASN A 293 -17.53 -43.15 11.81
C ASN A 293 -17.05 -42.81 13.24
N GLY A 294 -17.66 -41.79 13.83
CA GLY A 294 -17.61 -41.49 15.27
C GLY A 294 -16.55 -40.46 15.65
N SER A 295 -16.84 -39.18 15.90
CA SER A 295 -17.75 -38.53 16.86
C SER A 295 -17.01 -37.99 18.10
N SER A 296 -17.06 -36.65 18.20
CA SER A 296 -17.25 -35.78 19.37
C SER A 296 -16.35 -35.81 20.62
N GLY A 297 -16.16 -34.58 21.14
CA GLY A 297 -15.58 -34.21 22.45
C GLY A 297 -14.18 -33.60 22.31
N GLY A 298 -13.91 -32.29 22.47
CA GLY A 298 -14.55 -31.28 23.30
C GLY A 298 -13.81 -31.15 24.64
N GLY A 299 -12.98 -30.10 24.82
CA GLY A 299 -12.59 -29.62 26.16
C GLY A 299 -11.14 -29.16 26.38
N SER A 300 -10.98 -27.83 26.39
CA SER A 300 -10.24 -27.05 27.41
C SER A 300 -8.73 -26.78 27.28
N SER A 301 -8.46 -25.59 26.73
CA SER A 301 -7.71 -24.46 27.29
C SER A 301 -6.71 -24.68 28.45
N SER A 302 -5.48 -24.21 28.22
CA SER A 302 -4.82 -23.15 28.99
C SER A 302 -3.78 -22.51 28.04
N GLY A 303 -3.71 -21.20 27.82
CA GLY A 303 -3.79 -20.11 28.78
C GLY A 303 -2.38 -19.51 28.87
N GLY A 304 -2.02 -18.65 27.91
CA GLY A 304 -0.75 -17.93 27.86
C GLY A 304 -0.92 -16.68 27.00
N GLY A 305 -1.45 -15.62 27.62
CA GLY A 305 -1.70 -14.34 26.96
C GLY A 305 -0.39 -13.64 26.56
N SER A 306 -0.26 -13.31 25.28
CA SER A 306 0.61 -12.23 24.81
C SER A 306 -0.32 -11.12 24.36
N SER A 307 -0.29 -10.00 25.07
CA SER A 307 -1.20 -8.88 24.90
C SER A 307 -0.93 -8.15 23.58
N ARG A 308 -2.00 -7.67 22.94
CA ARG A 308 -1.97 -6.83 21.73
C ARG A 308 -1.21 -5.49 21.89
N THR A 309 -0.68 -5.21 23.08
CA THR A 309 0.21 -4.08 23.38
C THR A 309 1.68 -4.36 23.00
N ASP A 310 2.06 -5.61 22.77
CA ASP A 310 3.44 -6.02 22.46
C ASP A 310 3.80 -5.76 20.98
N SER A 311 2.85 -5.85 20.05
CA SER A 311 3.13 -5.65 18.61
C SER A 311 3.30 -4.17 18.23
N ARG A 312 2.55 -3.24 18.85
CA ARG A 312 2.73 -1.79 18.66
C ARG A 312 4.03 -1.28 19.28
N SER A 313 4.44 -1.85 20.40
CA SER A 313 5.71 -1.51 21.06
C SER A 313 6.92 -2.14 20.36
N GLN A 314 6.78 -3.34 19.77
CA GLN A 314 7.81 -3.95 18.91
C GLN A 314 8.00 -3.21 17.59
N LEU A 315 6.93 -2.73 16.95
CA LEU A 315 7.01 -1.86 15.77
C LEU A 315 7.69 -0.53 16.13
N ALA A 316 7.29 0.11 17.22
CA ALA A 316 7.93 1.33 17.70
C ALA A 316 9.42 1.11 18.04
N GLN A 317 9.75 -0.04 18.65
CA GLN A 317 11.13 -0.42 18.95
C GLN A 317 11.93 -0.72 17.69
N TYR A 318 11.35 -1.36 16.68
CA TYR A 318 11.96 -1.53 15.35
C TYR A 318 12.18 -0.18 14.67
N TYR A 319 11.24 0.77 14.71
CA TYR A 319 11.44 2.12 14.17
C TYR A 319 12.49 2.92 14.95
N ILE A 320 12.60 2.73 16.27
CA ILE A 320 13.67 3.29 17.09
C ILE A 320 15.01 2.64 16.75
N GLU A 321 15.07 1.33 16.51
CA GLU A 321 16.28 0.61 16.10
C GLU A 321 16.70 0.94 14.67
N VAL A 322 15.75 1.17 13.75
CA VAL A 322 15.99 1.70 12.40
C VAL A 322 16.51 3.12 12.48
N ARG A 323 15.89 4.00 13.30
CA ARG A 323 16.41 5.35 13.55
C ARG A 323 17.77 5.35 14.24
N GLN A 324 18.01 4.48 15.21
CA GLN A 324 19.31 4.33 15.85
C GLN A 324 20.34 3.71 14.90
N ALA A 325 19.97 2.82 13.99
CA ALA A 325 20.84 2.32 12.93
C ALA A 325 21.13 3.39 11.86
N GLN A 326 20.21 4.33 11.64
CA GLN A 326 20.41 5.54 10.82
C GLN A 326 21.30 6.57 11.56
N GLU A 327 21.12 6.77 12.87
CA GLU A 327 21.89 7.71 13.71
C GLU A 327 23.30 7.20 14.03
N VAL A 328 23.51 5.90 14.24
CA VAL A 328 24.84 5.27 14.35
C VAL A 328 25.57 5.30 12.99
N ARG A 329 24.84 5.51 11.88
CA ARG A 329 25.39 5.81 10.56
C ARG A 329 25.53 7.30 10.25
N ALA A 330 25.00 8.21 11.09
CA ALA A 330 25.18 9.65 10.92
C ALA A 330 26.62 10.12 11.23
N ASP A 331 27.41 9.31 11.95
CA ASP A 331 28.85 9.51 12.13
C ASP A 331 29.71 8.84 11.03
N ALA A 332 29.08 8.19 10.04
CA ALA A 332 29.76 7.65 8.87
C ALA A 332 29.10 8.19 7.60
N VAL A 333 29.63 9.32 7.10
CA VAL A 333 29.42 9.80 5.74
C VAL A 333 29.41 8.61 4.77
N LEU A 334 28.25 8.30 4.22
CA LEU A 334 28.12 7.39 3.09
C LEU A 334 27.10 7.98 2.11
N VAL A 335 27.49 9.09 1.48
CA VAL A 335 27.25 9.16 0.03
C VAL A 335 27.98 7.94 -0.50
N LEU A 336 27.29 6.83 -0.69
CA LEU A 336 27.86 5.75 -1.48
C LEU A 336 28.01 6.35 -2.87
N PRO A 337 29.24 6.63 -3.34
CA PRO A 337 29.39 6.93 -4.74
C PRO A 337 28.76 5.75 -5.47
N THR A 338 27.88 6.00 -6.43
CA THR A 338 27.62 5.02 -7.47
C THR A 338 29.00 4.58 -7.94
N ALA A 339 29.33 3.31 -7.74
CA ALA A 339 30.63 2.78 -8.08
C ALA A 339 30.85 3.08 -9.56
N GLN A 340 31.82 3.95 -9.83
CA GLN A 340 32.25 4.24 -11.19
C GLN A 340 33.16 3.09 -11.60
N GLY A 341 32.83 2.45 -12.71
CA GLY A 341 33.46 1.23 -13.17
C GLY A 341 32.70 0.62 -14.34
N ASP A 342 33.26 -0.45 -14.90
CA ASP A 342 32.75 -1.10 -16.09
C ASP A 342 32.37 -2.55 -15.81
N TRP A 343 31.25 -2.97 -16.39
CA TRP A 343 30.85 -4.37 -16.42
C TRP A 343 31.71 -5.14 -17.41
N ALA A 344 32.25 -6.27 -16.97
CA ALA A 344 33.02 -7.19 -17.80
C ALA A 344 32.41 -8.59 -17.75
N GLN A 345 32.17 -9.18 -18.92
CA GLN A 345 31.62 -10.54 -18.99
C GLN A 345 32.74 -11.59 -18.84
N ALA A 346 32.53 -12.58 -17.99
CA ALA A 346 33.40 -13.75 -17.83
C ALA A 346 33.08 -14.84 -18.87
N ALA A 347 33.97 -15.83 -18.99
CA ALA A 347 33.92 -16.87 -20.02
C ALA A 347 32.68 -17.79 -19.95
N ASP A 348 31.96 -17.80 -18.84
CA ASP A 348 30.78 -18.61 -18.54
C ASP A 348 29.49 -17.79 -18.48
N THR A 349 29.45 -16.61 -19.11
CA THR A 349 28.33 -15.65 -19.11
C THR A 349 28.02 -14.97 -17.78
N THR A 350 28.77 -15.27 -16.71
CA THR A 350 28.69 -14.50 -15.46
C THR A 350 29.36 -13.14 -15.60
N TRP A 351 28.93 -12.18 -14.79
CA TRP A 351 29.40 -10.80 -14.86
C TRP A 351 30.42 -10.49 -13.76
N ARG A 352 31.33 -9.56 -14.05
CA ARG A 352 32.28 -8.98 -13.11
C ARG A 352 32.18 -7.46 -13.17
N PHE A 353 32.56 -6.79 -12.10
CA PHE A 353 32.65 -5.34 -12.07
C PHE A 353 34.10 -4.89 -11.88
N VAL A 354 34.60 -4.11 -12.84
CA VAL A 354 35.93 -3.50 -12.80
C VAL A 354 35.77 -2.11 -12.24
N LYS A 355 36.30 -1.87 -11.03
CA LYS A 355 36.30 -0.57 -10.37
C LYS A 355 37.19 0.41 -11.13
N THR A 356 37.00 1.71 -10.92
CA THR A 356 37.79 2.79 -11.55
C THR A 356 39.30 2.70 -11.33
N ASP A 357 39.75 2.05 -10.26
CA ASP A 357 41.17 1.78 -9.98
C ASP A 357 41.74 0.59 -10.77
N GLY A 358 40.93 -0.03 -11.63
CA GLY A 358 41.27 -1.20 -12.44
C GLY A 358 41.19 -2.53 -11.70
N THR A 359 40.81 -2.54 -10.42
CA THR A 359 40.63 -3.77 -9.64
C THR A 359 39.22 -4.34 -9.80
N LEU A 360 39.06 -5.65 -9.54
CA LEU A 360 37.74 -6.29 -9.53
C LEU A 360 37.06 -6.12 -8.17
N ALA A 361 35.74 -5.92 -8.19
CA ALA A 361 34.92 -6.05 -7.00
C ALA A 361 34.97 -7.50 -6.49
N LYS A 362 35.34 -7.74 -5.23
CA LYS A 362 35.50 -9.09 -4.65
C LYS A 362 35.06 -9.15 -3.18
N ASN A 363 34.26 -10.16 -2.82
CA ASN A 363 33.69 -10.33 -1.47
C ASN A 363 33.06 -9.04 -0.93
N GLU A 364 32.39 -8.29 -1.79
CA GLU A 364 31.90 -6.96 -1.47
C GLU A 364 30.61 -6.63 -2.21
N TRP A 365 29.87 -5.69 -1.63
CA TRP A 365 28.73 -5.05 -2.25
C TRP A 365 29.20 -3.87 -3.11
N GLN A 366 28.58 -3.67 -4.27
CA GLN A 366 28.78 -2.49 -5.13
C GLN A 366 27.43 -1.90 -5.50
N LEU A 367 27.30 -0.58 -5.33
CA LEU A 367 26.15 0.18 -5.78
C LEU A 367 26.42 0.69 -7.20
N VAL A 368 25.76 0.13 -8.20
CA VAL A 368 25.95 0.49 -9.62
C VAL A 368 24.61 0.91 -10.19
N ASN A 369 24.52 2.13 -10.75
CA ASN A 369 23.28 2.71 -11.29
C ASN A 369 22.07 2.58 -10.34
N ASN A 370 22.28 2.90 -9.06
CA ASN A 370 21.30 2.80 -7.97
C ASN A 370 20.84 1.37 -7.60
N PHE A 371 21.47 0.32 -8.13
CA PHE A 371 21.21 -1.05 -7.74
C PHE A 371 22.41 -1.64 -6.99
N TRP A 372 22.13 -2.40 -5.94
CA TRP A 372 23.16 -3.13 -5.22
C TRP A 372 23.45 -4.48 -5.86
N TYR A 373 24.72 -4.81 -5.98
CA TYR A 373 25.21 -6.08 -6.47
C TYR A 373 26.24 -6.64 -5.49
N HIS A 374 26.29 -7.95 -5.33
CA HIS A 374 27.31 -8.61 -4.51
C HIS A 374 28.24 -9.46 -5.37
N PHE A 375 29.54 -9.47 -5.05
CA PHE A 375 30.55 -10.24 -5.76
C PHE A 375 31.23 -11.25 -4.83
N ASP A 376 31.51 -12.45 -5.34
CA ASP A 376 32.27 -13.46 -4.57
C ASP A 376 33.78 -13.17 -4.54
N GLY A 377 34.55 -14.07 -3.92
CA GLY A 377 36.01 -13.94 -3.82
C GLY A 377 36.77 -14.05 -5.15
N ASN A 378 36.12 -14.58 -6.19
CA ASN A 378 36.66 -14.60 -7.55
C ASN A 378 36.30 -13.34 -8.34
N GLY A 379 35.38 -12.53 -7.80
CA GLY A 379 34.85 -11.31 -8.41
C GLY A 379 33.71 -11.58 -9.38
N LEU A 380 33.03 -12.71 -9.24
CA LEU A 380 31.83 -13.04 -10.00
C LEU A 380 30.60 -12.48 -9.29
N MET A 381 29.76 -11.77 -10.05
CA MET A 381 28.47 -11.26 -9.60
C MET A 381 27.60 -12.43 -9.14
N GLN A 382 27.07 -12.31 -7.93
CA GLN A 382 26.15 -13.29 -7.36
C GLN A 382 24.72 -13.03 -7.83
N ASN A 383 23.89 -14.06 -7.79
CA ASN A 383 22.44 -13.98 -7.96
C ASN A 383 21.74 -14.97 -6.99
N GLY A 384 20.44 -14.83 -6.80
CA GLY A 384 19.67 -15.65 -5.87
C GLY A 384 19.96 -15.33 -4.40
N TRP A 385 19.76 -16.31 -3.52
CA TRP A 385 19.99 -16.16 -2.09
C TRP A 385 21.48 -16.12 -1.76
N ILE A 386 21.89 -15.10 -1.02
CA ILE A 386 23.23 -15.02 -0.43
C ILE A 386 23.12 -14.77 1.08
N GLN A 387 24.10 -15.27 1.82
CA GLN A 387 24.25 -14.98 3.23
C GLN A 387 25.58 -14.25 3.45
N THR A 388 25.51 -13.07 4.07
CA THR A 388 26.70 -12.29 4.42
C THR A 388 27.36 -12.82 5.70
N PRO A 389 28.64 -12.52 5.98
CA PRO A 389 29.36 -13.05 7.14
C PRO A 389 28.74 -12.73 8.51
N ASP A 390 27.90 -11.71 8.60
CA ASP A 390 27.14 -11.34 9.79
C ASP A 390 25.83 -12.16 9.96
N GLY A 391 25.61 -13.16 9.10
CA GLY A 391 24.51 -14.12 9.17
C GLY A 391 23.22 -13.67 8.50
N ARG A 392 23.18 -12.45 7.93
CA ARG A 392 21.99 -11.90 7.27
C ARG A 392 21.81 -12.47 5.87
N TRP A 393 20.57 -12.72 5.50
CA TRP A 393 20.18 -13.23 4.18
C TRP A 393 19.75 -12.10 3.27
N TYR A 394 20.11 -12.17 1.99
CA TYR A 394 19.71 -11.24 0.95
C TYR A 394 19.30 -12.01 -0.29
N TYR A 395 18.46 -11.41 -1.12
CA TYR A 395 18.09 -12.00 -2.40
C TYR A 395 18.47 -11.08 -3.55
N LEU A 396 19.18 -11.64 -4.51
CA LEU A 396 19.61 -10.98 -5.74
C LEU A 396 18.79 -11.52 -6.90
N ASP A 397 18.32 -10.64 -7.78
CA ASP A 397 17.56 -10.99 -8.97
C ASP A 397 18.32 -12.03 -9.84
N LEU A 398 17.65 -13.10 -10.25
CA LEU A 398 18.30 -14.21 -10.93
C LEU A 398 18.89 -13.84 -12.30
N GLN A 399 18.33 -12.83 -12.97
CA GLN A 399 18.75 -12.43 -14.31
C GLN A 399 19.72 -11.25 -14.26
N SER A 400 19.36 -10.22 -13.51
CA SER A 400 20.14 -8.98 -13.44
C SER A 400 21.20 -8.97 -12.35
N GLY A 401 21.05 -9.77 -11.29
CA GLY A 401 21.92 -9.74 -10.10
C GLY A 401 21.64 -8.58 -9.14
N ALA A 402 20.67 -7.72 -9.44
CA ALA A 402 20.33 -6.59 -8.59
C ALA A 402 19.66 -7.07 -7.30
N MET A 403 20.07 -6.52 -6.16
CA MET A 403 19.48 -6.81 -4.86
C MET A 403 18.00 -6.42 -4.85
N LYS A 404 17.16 -7.36 -4.44
CA LYS A 404 15.74 -7.12 -4.22
C LYS A 404 15.51 -6.52 -2.83
N THR A 405 14.45 -5.74 -2.73
CA THR A 405 13.90 -5.20 -1.48
C THR A 405 12.38 -5.39 -1.49
N GLY A 406 11.71 -5.20 -0.35
CA GLY A 406 10.27 -5.38 -0.17
C GLY A 406 9.79 -6.83 -0.25
N TRP A 407 8.49 -7.01 -0.46
CA TRP A 407 7.86 -8.32 -0.63
C TRP A 407 8.28 -8.98 -1.95
N ASN A 408 8.79 -10.20 -1.88
CA ASN A 408 9.18 -10.98 -3.04
C ASN A 408 8.64 -12.41 -2.94
N LEU A 409 7.98 -12.88 -4.00
CA LEU A 409 7.55 -14.27 -4.14
C LEU A 409 8.69 -15.10 -4.72
N ILE A 410 9.29 -15.95 -3.88
CA ILE A 410 10.47 -16.74 -4.23
C ILE A 410 10.14 -18.21 -3.98
N ASN A 411 10.19 -19.03 -5.03
CA ASN A 411 9.88 -20.46 -4.97
C ASN A 411 8.53 -20.77 -4.29
N GLY A 412 7.51 -19.96 -4.57
CA GLY A 412 6.15 -20.15 -4.05
C GLY A 412 5.94 -19.70 -2.60
N LYS A 413 6.92 -19.02 -1.98
CA LYS A 413 6.78 -18.42 -0.65
C LYS A 413 7.07 -16.92 -0.70
N TRP A 414 6.33 -16.14 0.08
CA TRP A 414 6.57 -14.71 0.22
C TRP A 414 7.64 -14.45 1.27
N TYR A 415 8.58 -13.57 0.94
CA TYR A 415 9.62 -13.09 1.86
C TYR A 415 9.63 -11.57 1.85
N TYR A 416 9.84 -10.96 3.01
CA TYR A 416 10.04 -9.52 3.11
C TYR A 416 11.53 -9.21 3.26
N LEU A 417 12.09 -8.56 2.25
CA LEU A 417 13.43 -8.03 2.27
C LEU A 417 13.35 -6.59 2.73
N ASP A 418 14.11 -6.23 3.77
CA ASP A 418 14.10 -4.89 4.37
C ASP A 418 14.20 -3.80 3.27
N ALA A 419 13.25 -2.86 3.26
CA ALA A 419 13.13 -1.90 2.15
C ALA A 419 14.38 -1.01 2.01
N VAL A 420 15.10 -0.80 3.11
CA VAL A 420 16.27 0.08 3.18
C VAL A 420 17.56 -0.71 3.00
N ASN A 421 17.71 -1.81 3.73
CA ASN A 421 18.95 -2.56 3.85
C ASN A 421 18.96 -3.88 3.06
N GLY A 422 17.84 -4.32 2.48
CA GLY A 422 17.72 -5.51 1.62
C GLY A 422 17.83 -6.87 2.30
N HIS A 423 18.08 -6.92 3.61
CA HIS A 423 18.18 -8.19 4.32
C HIS A 423 16.79 -8.79 4.58
N CYS A 424 16.67 -10.10 4.46
CA CYS A 424 15.44 -10.83 4.74
C CYS A 424 15.11 -10.75 6.24
N LEU A 425 13.90 -10.30 6.54
CA LEU A 425 13.37 -10.34 7.90
C LEU A 425 13.00 -11.79 8.27
N ILE A 426 13.39 -12.21 9.47
CA ILE A 426 13.15 -13.56 9.99
C ILE A 426 12.64 -13.48 11.43
N ASN A 427 11.76 -14.40 11.83
CA ASN A 427 11.19 -14.47 13.20
C ASN A 427 10.66 -13.13 13.73
N THR A 428 10.02 -12.34 12.87
CA THR A 428 9.57 -10.99 13.22
C THR A 428 8.25 -10.64 12.53
N ILE A 429 7.79 -9.42 12.76
CA ILE A 429 6.66 -8.81 12.08
C ILE A 429 7.22 -7.80 11.06
N THR A 430 6.74 -7.86 9.82
CA THR A 430 7.10 -6.91 8.77
C THR A 430 6.54 -5.52 9.07
N PRO A 431 7.07 -4.44 8.46
CA PRO A 431 6.57 -3.07 8.70
C PRO A 431 5.07 -2.88 8.43
N ASP A 432 4.51 -3.68 7.52
CA ASP A 432 3.08 -3.73 7.16
C ASP A 432 2.27 -4.77 7.95
N GLY A 433 2.85 -5.41 8.97
CA GLY A 433 2.12 -6.15 10.01
C GLY A 433 2.02 -7.67 9.83
N TYR A 434 2.69 -8.27 8.84
CA TYR A 434 2.67 -9.72 8.62
C TYR A 434 3.76 -10.44 9.41
N ARG A 435 3.48 -11.66 9.87
CA ARG A 435 4.47 -12.50 10.55
C ARG A 435 5.31 -13.29 9.54
N VAL A 436 6.62 -13.31 9.75
CA VAL A 436 7.58 -14.14 9.00
C VAL A 436 8.25 -15.15 9.94
N ASP A 437 8.42 -16.38 9.47
CA ASP A 437 8.97 -17.49 10.25
C ASP A 437 10.51 -17.46 10.35
N SER A 438 11.12 -18.52 10.90
CA SER A 438 12.57 -18.64 11.06
C SER A 438 13.34 -18.74 9.75
N THR A 439 12.64 -19.00 8.65
CA THR A 439 13.19 -19.00 7.29
C THR A 439 12.95 -17.67 6.57
N GLY A 440 12.17 -16.76 7.17
CA GLY A 440 11.72 -15.50 6.59
C GLY A 440 10.47 -15.63 5.72
N ALA A 441 9.89 -16.82 5.63
CA ALA A 441 8.67 -17.03 4.86
C ALA A 441 7.47 -16.46 5.61
N ALA A 442 6.60 -15.74 4.88
CA ALA A 442 5.34 -15.25 5.41
C ALA A 442 4.47 -16.42 5.89
N ILE A 443 3.92 -16.25 7.09
CA ILE A 443 2.94 -17.17 7.66
C ILE A 443 1.57 -16.63 7.25
N LEU A 444 0.95 -17.33 6.30
CA LEU A 444 -0.39 -17.02 5.78
C LEU A 444 -1.49 -17.53 6.72
#